data_AF-A0A258MRR6-F1
#
_entry.id   AF-A0A258MRR6-F1
#
_cell.length_a   1.000
_cell.length_b   1.000
_cell.length_c   1.000
_cell.angle_alpha   90.00
_cell.angle_beta   90.00
_cell.angle_gamma   90.00
#
_symmetry.space_group_name_H-M   'P 1'
#
loop_
_entity.id
_entity.type
_entity.pdbx_description
1 polymer ?
#
loop_
_entity_poly.entity_id
_entity_poly.type
_entity_poly.pdbx_seq_one_letter_code
_entity_poly.pdbx_strand_id
1 'polypeptide(L)'
;AAGMFQLSKLAGFIKTNMPNGINSQQPYLKDQEAWDLAAFINTQSRPTKDISKDWPNKASKPYDYPYGPYLDSFTQRQHQLGPFGPIRAFWEKKQSVK
;
A
#
# COMPACT_ATOMS: atom_id res chain seq x y z
N ALA A 1 2.29 -13.30 0.12
CA ALA A 1 1.12 -12.48 0.53
C ALA A 1 0.29 -12.09 -0.68
N ALA A 2 -0.93 -11.58 -0.51
CA ALA A 2 -1.72 -11.04 -1.64
C ALA A 2 -1.26 -9.60 -1.98
N GLY A 3 -1.21 -9.27 -3.27
CA GLY A 3 -0.76 -7.94 -3.74
C GLY A 3 -1.69 -6.79 -3.36
N MET A 4 -2.96 -7.09 -3.04
CA MET A 4 -3.99 -6.11 -2.66
C MET A 4 -3.84 -5.56 -1.24
N PHE A 5 -2.85 -6.04 -0.47
CA PHE A 5 -2.52 -5.46 0.84
C PHE A 5 -1.87 -4.09 0.77
N GLN A 6 -1.35 -3.72 -0.41
CA GLN A 6 -0.81 -2.40 -0.67
C GLN A 6 -1.96 -1.41 -0.84
N LEU A 7 -2.01 -0.39 0.02
CA LEU A 7 -3.11 0.56 0.03
C LEU A 7 -3.24 1.29 -1.32
N SER A 8 -2.11 1.66 -1.94
CA SER A 8 -2.11 2.34 -3.24
C SER A 8 -2.69 1.47 -4.36
N LYS A 9 -2.36 0.18 -4.37
CA LYS A 9 -2.88 -0.78 -5.35
C LYS A 9 -4.37 -1.01 -5.17
N LEU A 10 -4.82 -1.15 -3.92
CA LEU A 10 -6.23 -1.35 -3.64
C LEU A 10 -7.05 -0.10 -3.99
N ALA A 11 -6.58 1.09 -3.63
CA ALA A 11 -7.23 2.35 -4.00
C ALA A 11 -7.32 2.51 -5.54
N GLY A 12 -6.23 2.22 -6.25
CA GLY A 12 -6.22 2.23 -7.72
C GLY A 12 -7.22 1.23 -8.32
N PHE A 13 -7.28 0.02 -7.76
CA PHE A 13 -8.25 -1.00 -8.20
C PHE A 13 -9.70 -0.56 -7.95
N ILE A 14 -10.01 -0.06 -6.75
CA ILE A 14 -11.35 0.44 -6.38
C ILE A 14 -11.78 1.55 -7.34
N LYS A 15 -10.92 2.55 -7.58
CA LYS A 15 -11.24 3.66 -8.48
C LYS A 15 -11.55 3.22 -9.91
N THR A 16 -10.85 2.19 -10.39
CA THR A 16 -10.89 1.79 -11.82
C THR A 16 -11.86 0.65 -12.12
N ASN A 17 -12.22 -0.16 -11.13
CA ASN A 17 -12.98 -1.40 -11.32
C ASN A 17 -14.17 -1.56 -10.36
N MET A 18 -14.45 -0.59 -9.47
CA MET A 18 -15.59 -0.66 -8.56
C MET A 18 -16.49 0.59 -8.59
N PRO A 19 -17.82 0.44 -8.66
CA PRO A 19 -18.60 -0.81 -8.66
C PRO A 19 -18.57 -1.55 -10.01
N ASN A 20 -19.01 -2.81 -10.04
CA ASN A 20 -18.95 -3.64 -11.26
C ASN A 20 -19.65 -2.93 -12.45
N GLY A 21 -18.96 -2.86 -13.59
CA GLY A 21 -19.43 -2.15 -14.79
C GLY A 21 -18.78 -0.79 -15.04
N ILE A 22 -17.95 -0.27 -14.12
CA ILE A 22 -17.14 0.93 -14.38
C ILE A 22 -15.80 0.59 -15.07
N ASN A 23 -15.15 1.60 -15.64
CA ASN A 23 -13.81 1.49 -16.20
C ASN A 23 -12.94 2.69 -15.78
N SER A 24 -11.65 2.64 -16.10
CA SER A 24 -10.69 3.69 -15.75
C SER A 24 -10.94 5.04 -16.44
N GLN A 25 -11.73 5.08 -17.51
CA GLN A 25 -12.05 6.32 -18.25
C GLN A 25 -13.20 7.08 -17.61
N GLN A 26 -14.11 6.38 -16.92
CA GLN A 26 -15.23 6.95 -16.21
C GLN A 26 -15.25 6.43 -14.76
N PRO A 27 -14.29 6.87 -13.93
CA PRO A 27 -14.28 6.48 -12.53
C PRO A 27 -15.49 7.08 -11.81
N TYR A 28 -16.20 6.23 -11.06
CA TYR A 28 -17.35 6.67 -10.25
C TYR A 28 -16.91 7.39 -8.97
N LEU A 29 -15.81 6.94 -8.37
CA LEU A 29 -15.27 7.44 -7.10
C LEU A 29 -14.15 8.46 -7.33
N LYS A 30 -14.08 9.46 -6.44
CA LYS A 30 -12.93 10.36 -6.36
C LYS A 30 -11.71 9.63 -5.79
N ASP A 31 -10.53 10.18 -6.03
CA ASP A 31 -9.28 9.62 -5.49
C ASP A 31 -9.36 9.43 -3.97
N GLN A 32 -9.77 10.46 -3.24
CA GLN A 32 -9.86 10.40 -1.78
C GLN A 32 -10.80 9.29 -1.29
N GLU A 33 -11.98 9.17 -1.90
CA GLU A 33 -12.97 8.14 -1.53
C GLU A 33 -12.43 6.72 -1.78
N ALA A 34 -11.70 6.54 -2.89
CA ALA A 34 -11.06 5.25 -3.17
C ALA A 34 -9.96 4.91 -2.15
N TRP A 35 -9.18 5.91 -1.69
CA TRP A 35 -8.19 5.73 -0.63
C TRP A 35 -8.85 5.41 0.72
N ASP A 36 -9.93 6.11 1.07
CA ASP A 36 -10.66 5.89 2.32
C ASP A 36 -11.29 4.49 2.37
N LEU A 37 -11.91 4.04 1.27
CA LEU A 37 -12.45 2.69 1.14
C LEU A 37 -11.36 1.63 1.20
N ALA A 38 -10.23 1.86 0.52
CA ALA A 38 -9.09 0.95 0.57
C ALA A 38 -8.56 0.81 2.01
N ALA A 39 -8.49 1.90 2.77
CA ALA A 39 -8.04 1.90 4.16
C ALA A 39 -9.01 1.13 5.05
N PHE A 40 -10.32 1.36 4.87
CA PHE A 40 -11.35 0.62 5.57
C PHE A 40 -11.27 -0.89 5.31
N ILE A 41 -11.08 -1.32 4.06
CA ILE A 41 -10.96 -2.74 3.69
C ILE A 41 -9.68 -3.35 4.28
N ASN A 42 -8.55 -2.66 4.14
CA ASN A 42 -7.25 -3.16 4.60
C ASN A 42 -7.10 -3.23 6.13
N THR A 43 -8.01 -2.62 6.89
CA THR A 43 -8.05 -2.70 8.36
C THR A 43 -8.96 -3.82 8.87
N GLN A 44 -9.71 -4.49 8.00
CA GLN A 44 -10.56 -5.61 8.40
C GLN A 44 -9.74 -6.87 8.70
N SER A 45 -10.27 -7.71 9.60
CA SER A 45 -9.64 -8.99 9.94
C SER A 45 -9.62 -9.94 8.74
N ARG A 46 -8.49 -10.62 8.55
CA ARG A 46 -8.31 -11.61 7.48
C ARG A 46 -7.40 -12.77 7.94
N PRO A 47 -7.48 -13.93 7.28
CA PRO A 47 -6.49 -15.00 7.44
C PRO A 47 -5.04 -14.55 7.19
N THR A 48 -4.17 -14.85 8.15
CA THR A 48 -2.73 -14.60 8.05
C THR A 48 -2.02 -15.78 7.39
N LYS A 49 -0.92 -15.50 6.68
CA LYS A 49 -0.01 -16.50 6.12
C LYS A 49 1.40 -16.13 6.56
N ASP A 50 2.29 -17.11 6.66
CA ASP A 50 3.73 -16.82 6.82
C ASP A 50 4.26 -16.07 5.59
N ILE A 51 4.85 -14.91 5.85
CA ILE A 51 5.39 -13.96 4.86
C ILE A 51 6.88 -13.67 5.10
N SER A 52 7.53 -14.42 6.01
CA SER A 52 8.93 -14.25 6.35
C SER A 52 9.87 -14.35 5.14
N LYS A 53 9.47 -15.11 4.10
CA LYS A 53 10.25 -15.36 2.88
C LYS A 53 9.88 -14.48 1.68
N ASP A 54 8.84 -13.65 1.78
CA ASP A 54 8.34 -12.87 0.62
C ASP A 54 9.33 -11.79 0.14
N TRP A 55 10.15 -11.25 1.06
CA TRP A 55 11.10 -10.18 0.78
C TRP A 55 12.48 -10.45 1.40
N PRO A 56 13.31 -11.32 0.81
CA PRO A 56 14.66 -11.61 1.32
C PRO A 56 15.53 -10.36 1.38
N ASN A 57 15.42 -9.51 0.34
CA ASN A 57 15.97 -8.16 0.35
C ASN A 57 14.92 -7.18 0.88
N LYS A 58 15.10 -6.70 2.12
CA LYS A 58 14.16 -5.75 2.74
C LYS A 58 14.10 -4.41 1.99
N ALA A 59 15.13 -4.04 1.24
CA ALA A 59 15.16 -2.80 0.47
C ALA A 59 14.34 -2.83 -0.82
N SER A 60 13.98 -4.02 -1.33
CA SER A 60 13.09 -4.13 -2.50
C SER A 60 11.61 -4.12 -2.13
N LYS A 61 11.29 -4.15 -0.82
CA LYS A 61 9.93 -4.09 -0.32
C LYS A 61 9.29 -2.73 -0.65
N PRO A 62 8.05 -2.69 -1.19
CA PRO A 62 7.33 -1.45 -1.42
C PRO A 62 7.09 -0.65 -0.13
N TYR A 63 7.06 0.68 -0.27
CA TYR A 63 6.89 1.60 0.85
C TYR A 63 5.51 1.49 1.52
N ASP A 64 4.50 0.98 0.83
CA ASP A 64 3.12 0.81 1.33
C ASP A 64 2.79 -0.65 1.65
N TYR A 65 3.81 -1.49 1.85
CA TYR A 65 3.60 -2.87 2.24
C TYR A 65 3.30 -2.96 3.76
N PRO A 66 2.17 -3.54 4.18
CA PRO A 66 1.69 -3.39 5.55
C PRO A 66 2.35 -4.33 6.57
N TYR A 67 3.40 -5.08 6.19
CA TYR A 67 4.11 -5.97 7.10
C TYR A 67 5.61 -5.71 7.16
N GLY A 68 6.13 -5.65 8.37
CA GLY A 68 7.56 -5.58 8.64
C GLY A 68 8.30 -6.90 8.40
N PRO A 69 9.60 -6.98 8.74
CA PRO A 69 10.44 -5.87 9.17
C PRO A 69 10.73 -4.88 8.01
N TYR A 70 10.93 -3.61 8.35
CA TYR A 70 11.30 -2.54 7.41
C TYR A 70 12.77 -2.17 7.58
N LEU A 71 13.33 -1.48 6.58
CA LEU A 71 14.70 -0.96 6.63
C LEU A 71 14.75 0.44 7.25
N ASP A 72 13.60 1.11 7.26
CA ASP A 72 13.42 2.45 7.83
C ASP A 72 12.87 2.37 9.26
N SER A 73 12.73 3.53 9.89
CA SER A 73 12.24 3.69 11.26
C SER A 73 10.75 3.97 11.35
N PHE A 74 9.98 3.80 10.26
CA PHE A 74 8.55 4.07 10.27
C PHE A 74 7.77 2.88 10.85
N THR A 75 6.60 3.19 11.41
CA THR A 75 5.74 2.18 12.02
C THR A 75 4.98 1.38 10.96
N GLN A 76 4.61 0.14 11.28
CA GLN A 76 3.76 -0.68 10.40
C GLN A 76 2.44 0.02 10.04
N ARG A 77 1.85 0.78 10.98
CA ARG A 77 0.64 1.57 10.73
C ARG A 77 0.88 2.66 9.68
N GLN A 78 2.04 3.32 9.70
CA GLN A 78 2.40 4.31 8.68
C GLN A 78 2.61 3.66 7.30
N HIS A 79 3.20 2.46 7.24
CA HIS A 79 3.29 1.71 5.98
C HIS A 79 1.93 1.21 5.47
N GLN A 80 0.97 0.97 6.36
CA GLN A 80 -0.36 0.50 5.99
C GLN A 80 -1.30 1.63 5.56
N LEU A 81 -1.27 2.77 6.25
CA LEU A 81 -2.26 3.85 6.11
C LEU A 81 -1.66 5.21 5.73
N GLY A 82 -0.34 5.33 5.72
CA GLY A 82 0.36 6.60 5.53
C GLY A 82 0.49 7.41 6.84
N PRO A 83 0.95 8.66 6.74
CA PRO A 83 1.27 9.40 5.51
C PRO A 83 2.48 8.79 4.76
N PHE A 84 2.35 8.61 3.43
CA PHE A 84 3.40 8.00 2.61
C PHE A 84 4.49 8.98 2.16
N GLY A 85 4.22 10.29 2.19
CA GLY A 85 5.17 11.33 1.79
C GLY A 85 6.52 11.22 2.51
N PRO A 86 6.55 11.17 3.85
CA PRO A 86 7.79 11.01 4.62
C PRO A 86 8.56 9.73 4.28
N ILE A 87 7.84 8.63 4.06
CA ILE A 87 8.43 7.33 3.71
C ILE A 87 9.10 7.43 2.34
N ARG A 88 8.38 7.94 1.34
CA ARG A 88 8.93 8.14 -0.01
C ARG A 88 10.15 9.05 0.00
N ALA A 89 10.09 10.18 0.70
CA ALA A 89 11.22 11.11 0.81
C ALA A 89 12.46 10.45 1.44
N PHE A 90 12.29 9.60 2.45
CA PHE A 90 13.38 8.81 3.03
C PHE A 90 14.05 7.89 1.99
N TRP A 91 13.25 7.18 1.19
CA TRP A 91 13.75 6.26 0.17
C TRP A 91 14.35 6.97 -1.05
N GLU A 92 13.78 8.10 -1.47
CA GLU A 92 14.34 8.96 -2.54
C GLU A 92 15.72 9.49 -2.13
N LYS A 93 15.85 10.01 -0.90
CA LYS A 93 17.14 10.47 -0.36
C LYS A 93 18.17 9.35 -0.26
N LYS A 94 17.73 8.14 0.11
CA LYS A 94 18.64 6.98 0.20
C LYS A 94 19.15 6.54 -1.17
N GLN A 95 18.34 6.70 -2.23
CA GLN A 95 18.74 6.41 -3.61
C GLN A 95 19.68 7.48 -4.17
N SER A 96 19.49 8.75 -3.82
CA SER A 96 20.35 9.86 -4.26
C SER A 96 21.72 9.90 -3.58
N VAL A 97 21.94 9.10 -2.53
CA VAL A 97 23.20 9.00 -1.77
C VAL A 97 24.03 7.78 -2.25
N LYS A 98 23.64 7.13 -3.34
CA LYS A 98 24.45 6.15 -4.07
C LYS A 98 25.16 6.82 -5.24
#